data_AF-A0AAN8UG03-F1
#
_entry.id   AF-A0AAN8UG03-F1
#
_cell.length_a   1.000
_cell.length_b   1.000
_cell.length_c   1.000
_cell.angle_alpha   90.00
_cell.angle_beta   90.00
_cell.angle_gamma   90.00
#
_symmetry.space_group_name_H-M   'P 1'
#
loop_
_entity.id
_entity.type
_entity.pdbx_description
1 polymer ?
#
loop_
_entity_poly.entity_id
_entity_poly.type
_entity_poly.pdbx_seq_one_letter_code
_entity_poly.pdbx_strand_id
1 'polypeptide(L)'
;MDRRRCKCQRCGMNIAAPIGAQTIICPRCKSVTQLQPPRNNSFANFPPANNNMRPEFPAYPARPRRMSPNGNNNFQPQQFNRPMSPQINNIRPPAVHGRKRAVLCGINYRGHAKSLKGSINDALSMRYFLVEKLGFPIASVIVLTEDEKDPYKYPTKANIRSALRWLVHGCRSGDSLVFHYSGHGAQVRDRDGDEIDGHDESLCPVDYETEGRILDDEINSTIVRPLPPGVILHGIIDTCFSGTFLDLPFLCRINRAGYFKWEDQRIRAYKGTSGGTAFSISACDDHQSSGDTTAFTGVPMGALTYSFIQTLEQETKLTYGRLIMSMQNKIQEAQKGLGLNGANETQEPQLSSSEPFDIHLKLVAI
;
A
#
# COMPACT_ATOMS: atom_id res chain seq x y z
N MET A 1 -23.33 8.98 11.84
CA MET A 1 -22.84 8.51 13.18
C MET A 1 -22.02 9.62 13.80
N ASP A 2 -22.51 10.24 14.86
CA ASP A 2 -21.83 11.39 15.47
C ASP A 2 -20.57 10.99 16.25
N ARG A 3 -19.56 11.87 16.18
CA ARG A 3 -18.25 11.67 16.82
C ARG A 3 -17.86 12.92 17.61
N ARG A 4 -17.52 12.75 18.89
CA ARG A 4 -17.00 13.85 19.73
C ARG A 4 -15.50 14.03 19.50
N ARG A 5 -15.05 15.26 19.27
CA ARG A 5 -13.62 15.60 19.23
C ARG A 5 -13.08 15.61 20.66
N CYS A 6 -11.96 14.95 20.89
CA CYS A 6 -11.23 14.92 22.16
C CYS A 6 -9.72 15.10 21.92
N LYS A 7 -8.95 15.35 22.98
CA LYS A 7 -7.48 15.40 22.93
C LYS A 7 -6.89 14.32 23.81
N CYS A 8 -5.81 13.70 23.36
CA CYS A 8 -5.04 12.80 24.20
C CYS A 8 -4.23 13.56 25.26
N GLN A 9 -4.31 13.08 26.50
CA GLN A 9 -3.62 13.62 27.67
C GLN A 9 -2.07 13.56 27.58
N ARG A 10 -1.50 12.64 26.78
CA ARG A 10 -0.03 12.48 26.63
C ARG A 10 0.54 13.05 25.33
N CYS A 11 -0.17 12.92 24.20
CA CYS A 11 0.36 13.25 22.87
C CYS A 11 -0.18 14.54 22.25
N GLY A 12 -1.11 15.23 22.92
CA GLY A 12 -1.77 16.48 22.47
C GLY A 12 -2.69 16.34 21.24
N MET A 13 -2.62 15.19 20.57
CA MET A 13 -3.33 14.88 19.32
C MET A 13 -4.85 14.97 19.50
N ASN A 14 -5.51 15.64 18.55
CA ASN A 14 -6.96 15.59 18.41
C ASN A 14 -7.37 14.19 17.91
N ILE A 15 -8.38 13.58 18.53
CA ILE A 15 -8.90 12.27 18.16
C ILE A 15 -10.44 12.36 18.11
N ALA A 16 -11.06 11.74 17.12
CA ALA A 16 -12.50 11.58 17.06
C ALA A 16 -12.91 10.31 17.83
N ALA A 17 -13.68 10.46 18.91
CA ALA A 17 -14.24 9.36 19.68
C ALA A 17 -15.73 9.19 19.37
N PRO A 18 -16.28 7.96 19.36
CA PRO A 18 -17.73 7.76 19.35
C PRO A 18 -18.39 8.48 20.54
N ILE A 19 -19.59 9.02 20.34
CA ILE A 19 -20.40 9.48 21.48
C ILE A 19 -20.74 8.27 22.36
N GLY A 20 -20.48 8.37 23.66
CA GLY A 20 -20.59 7.28 24.63
C GLY A 20 -19.28 6.55 24.96
N ALA A 21 -18.23 6.64 24.12
CA ALA A 21 -16.95 5.97 24.41
C ALA A 21 -16.25 6.57 25.64
N GLN A 22 -16.02 5.75 26.69
CA GLN A 22 -15.44 6.17 27.97
C GLN A 22 -13.90 6.26 27.96
N THR A 23 -13.23 5.58 27.03
CA THR A 23 -11.78 5.54 26.89
C THR A 23 -11.36 5.57 25.43
N ILE A 24 -10.21 6.14 25.12
CA ILE A 24 -9.62 6.10 23.76
C ILE A 24 -8.09 5.99 23.83
N ILE A 25 -7.48 5.32 22.86
CA ILE A 25 -6.02 5.12 22.79
C ILE A 25 -5.43 6.11 21.78
N CYS A 26 -4.41 6.89 22.15
CA CYS A 26 -3.76 7.79 21.20
C CYS A 26 -3.01 7.00 20.11
N PRO A 27 -3.35 7.12 18.81
CA PRO A 27 -2.70 6.35 17.77
C PRO A 27 -1.20 6.66 17.67
N ARG A 28 -0.79 7.91 17.95
CA ARG A 28 0.58 8.44 17.92
C ARG A 28 1.49 8.00 19.10
N CYS A 29 0.96 7.69 20.28
CA CYS A 29 1.79 7.37 21.46
C CYS A 29 1.29 6.20 22.34
N LYS A 30 0.19 5.55 21.93
CA LYS A 30 -0.46 4.39 22.56
C LYS A 30 -0.92 4.57 24.02
N SER A 31 -0.88 5.78 24.59
CA SER A 31 -1.50 6.02 25.90
C SER A 31 -3.02 5.94 25.83
N VAL A 32 -3.63 5.24 26.77
CA VAL A 32 -5.06 5.36 27.07
C VAL A 32 -5.35 6.77 27.61
N THR A 33 -6.44 7.36 27.17
CA THR A 33 -7.01 8.62 27.69
C THR A 33 -8.44 8.32 28.11
N GLN A 34 -8.76 8.57 29.38
CA GLN A 34 -10.13 8.49 29.86
C GLN A 34 -10.92 9.73 29.42
N LEU A 35 -12.12 9.51 28.87
CA LEU A 35 -12.97 10.55 28.31
C LEU A 35 -14.18 10.74 29.22
N GLN A 36 -14.13 11.78 30.06
CA GLN A 36 -15.22 12.09 30.99
C GLN A 36 -16.60 12.17 30.28
N PRO A 37 -17.70 11.77 30.96
CA PRO A 37 -19.03 12.14 30.51
C PRO A 37 -19.16 13.67 30.53
N PRO A 38 -19.98 14.27 29.64
CA PRO A 38 -20.15 15.72 29.61
C PRO A 38 -20.72 16.23 30.94
N ARG A 39 -20.04 17.19 31.56
CA ARG A 39 -20.52 17.96 32.71
C ARG A 39 -20.79 19.39 32.28
N ASN A 40 -21.89 19.96 32.76
CA ASN A 40 -22.26 21.35 32.49
C ASN A 40 -21.36 22.34 33.27
N ASN A 41 -21.17 23.51 32.65
CA ASN A 41 -20.94 24.82 33.26
C ASN A 41 -19.69 25.09 34.14
N SER A 42 -18.85 26.00 33.62
CA SER A 42 -18.57 27.33 34.20
C SER A 42 -17.17 27.70 34.75
N PHE A 43 -16.77 28.93 34.35
CA PHE A 43 -15.87 29.92 34.95
C PHE A 43 -14.33 29.72 35.10
N ALA A 44 -13.63 30.67 34.45
CA ALA A 44 -12.58 31.57 34.99
C ALA A 44 -11.06 31.27 34.88
N ASN A 45 -10.39 32.24 34.21
CA ASN A 45 -9.08 32.87 34.51
C ASN A 45 -7.72 32.24 34.10
N PHE A 46 -6.75 33.15 33.89
CA PHE A 46 -5.34 32.98 33.46
C PHE A 46 -4.37 33.42 34.62
N PRO A 47 -3.09 33.82 34.38
CA PRO A 47 -1.84 33.03 34.39
C PRO A 47 -0.86 33.60 35.48
N PRO A 48 0.51 33.70 35.37
CA PRO A 48 1.56 33.10 34.51
C PRO A 48 2.58 32.30 35.41
N ALA A 49 3.94 32.26 35.34
CA ALA A 49 5.01 32.86 34.50
C ALA A 49 6.36 32.09 34.62
N ASN A 50 7.29 32.33 33.67
CA ASN A 50 8.77 32.27 33.81
C ASN A 50 9.47 30.91 34.16
N ASN A 51 10.77 30.68 33.89
CA ASN A 51 11.79 31.52 33.23
C ASN A 51 12.88 30.71 32.45
N ASN A 52 13.30 31.24 31.30
CA ASN A 52 14.66 31.38 30.72
C ASN A 52 15.78 30.29 30.71
N MET A 53 16.51 30.35 29.59
CA MET A 53 17.98 30.28 29.39
C MET A 53 18.70 29.06 28.76
N ARG A 54 19.43 29.40 27.69
CA ARG A 54 20.60 28.79 27.00
C ARG A 54 21.81 29.75 27.22
N PRO A 55 23.09 29.53 26.79
CA PRO A 55 23.62 28.62 25.75
C PRO A 55 24.84 27.76 26.26
N GLU A 56 25.99 27.45 25.62
CA GLU A 56 26.62 27.74 24.30
C GLU A 56 27.77 26.74 23.93
N PHE A 57 28.36 26.90 22.73
CA PHE A 57 29.58 26.26 22.16
C PHE A 57 30.82 27.23 22.23
N PRO A 58 32.07 26.99 21.68
CA PRO A 58 32.51 26.03 20.63
C PRO A 58 33.97 25.44 20.67
N ALA A 59 34.37 24.81 19.54
CA ALA A 59 35.72 24.74 18.90
C ALA A 59 36.72 23.55 19.13
N TYR A 60 37.52 23.28 18.07
CA TYR A 60 38.62 22.30 17.91
C TYR A 60 39.97 23.04 17.65
N PRO A 61 41.19 22.42 17.75
CA PRO A 61 41.87 21.92 16.51
C PRO A 61 42.94 20.77 16.61
N ALA A 62 42.88 19.85 15.65
CA ALA A 62 43.93 19.15 14.82
C ALA A 62 45.40 18.78 15.24
N ARG A 63 45.72 17.47 15.07
CA ARG A 63 46.94 16.85 14.40
C ARG A 63 48.35 17.01 15.08
N PRO A 64 49.50 16.43 14.59
CA PRO A 64 49.82 15.67 13.33
C PRO A 64 50.75 14.41 13.36
N ARG A 65 50.77 13.67 12.22
CA ARG A 65 51.88 12.93 11.52
C ARG A 65 52.97 12.09 12.24
N ARG A 66 53.30 10.92 11.63
CA ARG A 66 54.64 10.61 11.02
C ARG A 66 54.56 9.50 9.95
N MET A 67 55.68 9.13 9.32
CA MET A 67 55.77 8.42 8.01
C MET A 67 56.70 7.18 8.03
N SER A 68 56.59 6.35 6.98
CA SER A 68 57.41 5.18 6.56
C SER A 68 58.90 5.54 6.25
N PRO A 69 59.84 4.62 5.84
CA PRO A 69 59.69 3.57 4.81
C PRO A 69 60.50 2.23 4.91
N ASN A 70 60.03 1.21 4.19
CA ASN A 70 60.78 0.25 3.32
C ASN A 70 59.84 -0.93 2.94
N GLY A 71 59.99 -1.63 1.80
CA GLY A 71 60.90 -1.38 0.68
C GLY A 71 61.38 -2.64 -0.03
N ASN A 72 60.54 -3.30 -0.84
CA ASN A 72 61.01 -4.20 -1.91
C ASN A 72 59.93 -4.46 -2.99
N ASN A 73 60.35 -4.73 -4.22
CA ASN A 73 59.47 -4.87 -5.39
C ASN A 73 59.23 -6.33 -5.78
N ASN A 74 58.04 -6.63 -6.33
CA ASN A 74 57.88 -7.54 -7.47
C ASN A 74 56.56 -7.27 -8.20
N PHE A 75 56.58 -7.30 -9.54
CA PHE A 75 55.42 -7.01 -10.40
C PHE A 75 54.79 -8.31 -10.93
N GLN A 76 53.46 -8.38 -10.92
CA GLN A 76 52.63 -9.09 -11.92
C GLN A 76 51.18 -8.56 -11.87
N PRO A 77 50.30 -8.85 -12.86
CA PRO A 77 49.36 -7.86 -13.39
C PRO A 77 48.12 -7.56 -12.54
N GLN A 78 47.65 -6.32 -12.64
CA GLN A 78 46.43 -5.84 -11.99
C GLN A 78 45.18 -6.40 -12.67
N GLN A 79 44.38 -7.17 -11.93
CA GLN A 79 42.96 -7.29 -12.21
C GLN A 79 42.28 -5.95 -11.89
N PHE A 80 41.41 -5.46 -12.77
CA PHE A 80 40.58 -4.29 -12.49
C PHE A 80 39.52 -4.65 -11.43
N ASN A 81 39.86 -4.44 -10.16
CA ASN A 81 38.91 -4.48 -9.05
C ASN A 81 37.85 -3.40 -9.27
N ARG A 82 36.68 -3.80 -9.79
CA ARG A 82 35.46 -3.01 -9.68
C ARG A 82 35.16 -2.82 -8.18
N PRO A 83 34.61 -1.67 -7.74
CA PRO A 83 34.15 -1.53 -6.37
C PRO A 83 33.18 -2.66 -6.03
N MET A 84 33.44 -3.37 -4.92
CA MET A 84 32.49 -4.37 -4.44
C MET A 84 31.15 -3.68 -4.18
N SER A 85 30.07 -4.23 -4.74
CA SER A 85 28.72 -3.95 -4.25
C SER A 85 28.70 -4.13 -2.73
N PRO A 86 28.08 -3.22 -1.95
CA PRO A 86 27.99 -3.41 -0.51
C PRO A 86 27.32 -4.76 -0.25
N GLN A 87 28.02 -5.65 0.45
CA GLN A 87 27.53 -7.02 0.62
C GLN A 87 26.18 -6.98 1.33
N ILE A 88 25.20 -7.67 0.75
CA ILE A 88 23.89 -7.85 1.35
C ILE A 88 24.10 -8.77 2.57
N ASN A 89 24.37 -8.14 3.72
CA ASN A 89 24.39 -8.83 5.01
C ASN A 89 23.09 -9.60 5.18
N ASN A 90 23.16 -10.77 5.82
CA ASN A 90 22.04 -11.70 5.98
C ASN A 90 20.93 -11.14 6.91
N ILE A 91 20.20 -10.13 6.43
CA ILE A 91 18.94 -9.67 6.99
C ILE A 91 17.93 -10.78 6.73
N ARG A 92 17.79 -11.66 7.73
CA ARG A 92 16.84 -12.76 7.67
C ARG A 92 15.43 -12.16 7.51
N PRO A 93 14.64 -12.59 6.52
CA PRO A 93 13.28 -12.10 6.35
C PRO A 93 12.48 -12.19 7.66
N PRO A 94 11.53 -11.26 7.92
CA PRO A 94 10.70 -11.32 9.12
C PRO A 94 9.97 -12.65 9.20
N ALA A 95 9.86 -13.20 10.41
CA ALA A 95 9.25 -14.50 10.63
C ALA A 95 7.78 -14.49 10.20
N VAL A 96 7.36 -15.51 9.45
CA VAL A 96 5.96 -15.69 9.07
C VAL A 96 5.22 -16.36 10.24
N HIS A 97 4.15 -15.73 10.70
CA HIS A 97 3.27 -16.24 11.75
C HIS A 97 1.89 -16.56 11.17
N GLY A 98 1.42 -17.79 11.38
CA GLY A 98 0.15 -18.26 10.81
C GLY A 98 0.18 -18.41 9.28
N ARG A 99 -1.02 -18.51 8.68
CA ARG A 99 -1.24 -18.72 7.24
C ARG A 99 -1.59 -17.44 6.46
N LYS A 100 -1.74 -16.31 7.15
CA LYS A 100 -2.16 -15.03 6.55
C LYS A 100 -0.99 -14.05 6.52
N ARG A 101 -0.68 -13.50 5.34
CA ARG A 101 0.44 -12.57 5.13
C ARG A 101 0.04 -11.38 4.27
N ALA A 102 0.59 -10.21 4.55
CA ALA A 102 0.39 -9.04 3.70
C ALA A 102 1.64 -8.18 3.51
N VAL A 103 1.74 -7.56 2.33
CA VAL A 103 2.63 -6.45 2.00
C VAL A 103 1.76 -5.27 1.60
N LEU A 104 1.88 -4.16 2.33
CA LEU A 104 1.04 -2.98 2.16
C LEU A 104 1.94 -1.77 1.88
N CYS A 105 1.78 -1.12 0.74
CA CYS A 105 2.63 -0.01 0.30
C CYS A 105 1.80 1.27 0.12
N GLY A 106 2.24 2.38 0.71
CA GLY A 106 1.57 3.68 0.60
C GLY A 106 2.58 4.80 0.39
N ILE A 107 2.54 5.45 -0.77
CA ILE A 107 3.55 6.45 -1.17
C ILE A 107 2.87 7.78 -1.49
N ASN A 108 3.25 8.82 -0.76
CA ASN A 108 2.78 10.20 -0.93
C ASN A 108 3.76 11.07 -1.76
N TYR A 109 5.00 10.62 -2.00
CA TYR A 109 6.03 11.31 -2.80
C TYR A 109 6.32 12.72 -2.26
N ARG A 110 6.73 12.80 -0.99
CA ARG A 110 6.87 14.06 -0.25
C ARG A 110 7.94 14.97 -0.87
N GLY A 111 7.52 16.17 -1.27
CA GLY A 111 8.37 17.16 -1.94
C GLY A 111 8.43 17.02 -3.47
N HIS A 112 7.82 15.99 -4.05
CA HIS A 112 7.68 15.84 -5.49
C HIS A 112 6.55 16.75 -6.03
N ALA A 113 6.65 17.19 -7.29
CA ALA A 113 5.64 18.06 -7.92
C ALA A 113 4.25 17.40 -8.05
N LYS A 114 4.20 16.06 -8.06
CA LYS A 114 2.98 15.23 -8.03
C LYS A 114 2.75 14.56 -6.66
N SER A 115 2.97 15.26 -5.54
CA SER A 115 2.79 14.67 -4.21
C SER A 115 1.32 14.30 -3.93
N LEU A 116 1.08 13.06 -3.48
CA LEU A 116 -0.22 12.57 -3.00
C LEU A 116 -0.34 12.77 -1.48
N LYS A 117 -1.55 12.55 -0.94
CA LYS A 117 -1.92 12.84 0.45
C LYS A 117 -2.56 11.64 1.15
N GLY A 118 -3.30 10.80 0.44
CA GLY A 118 -4.08 9.70 0.99
C GLY A 118 -3.38 8.35 1.02
N SER A 119 -2.41 8.09 0.14
CA SER A 119 -1.82 6.75 -0.04
C SER A 119 -1.21 6.11 1.21
N ILE A 120 -0.58 6.91 2.08
CA ILE A 120 -0.13 6.43 3.41
C ILE A 120 -1.31 6.08 4.33
N ASN A 121 -2.43 6.83 4.27
CA ASN A 121 -3.64 6.51 5.02
C ASN A 121 -4.30 5.23 4.49
N ASP A 122 -4.26 4.98 3.19
CA ASP A 122 -4.79 3.76 2.56
C ASP A 122 -4.09 2.52 3.09
N ALA A 123 -2.75 2.49 3.01
CA ALA A 123 -1.94 1.37 3.51
C ALA A 123 -2.14 1.15 5.02
N LEU A 124 -2.26 2.22 5.81
CA LEU A 124 -2.54 2.12 7.25
C LEU A 124 -3.98 1.66 7.56
N SER A 125 -4.96 2.02 6.73
CA SER A 125 -6.36 1.59 6.86
C SER A 125 -6.53 0.12 6.47
N MET A 126 -5.90 -0.29 5.37
CA MET A 126 -5.82 -1.69 4.97
C MET A 126 -5.13 -2.53 6.06
N ARG A 127 -4.02 -2.05 6.63
CA ARG A 127 -3.33 -2.72 7.74
C ARG A 127 -4.25 -2.94 8.95
N TYR A 128 -4.99 -1.90 9.35
CA TYR A 128 -5.96 -1.98 10.45
C TYR A 128 -7.06 -3.00 10.14
N PHE A 129 -7.64 -2.95 8.94
CA PHE A 129 -8.67 -3.89 8.49
C PHE A 129 -8.18 -5.34 8.49
N LEU A 130 -7.03 -5.64 7.88
CA LEU A 130 -6.49 -6.99 7.81
C LEU A 130 -6.21 -7.57 9.21
N VAL A 131 -5.60 -6.79 10.11
CA VAL A 131 -5.24 -7.26 11.46
C VAL A 131 -6.48 -7.39 12.36
N GLU A 132 -7.28 -6.32 12.47
CA GLU A 132 -8.35 -6.21 13.47
C GLU A 132 -9.69 -6.83 13.02
N LYS A 133 -9.89 -7.08 11.71
CA LYS A 133 -11.12 -7.69 11.16
C LYS A 133 -10.88 -9.06 10.54
N LEU A 134 -9.83 -9.23 9.75
CA LEU A 134 -9.55 -10.49 9.03
C LEU A 134 -8.54 -11.41 9.73
N GLY A 135 -8.04 -11.00 10.91
CA GLY A 135 -7.19 -11.83 11.76
C GLY A 135 -5.78 -12.08 11.22
N PHE A 136 -5.24 -11.18 10.39
CA PHE A 136 -3.85 -11.26 9.95
C PHE A 136 -2.92 -11.03 11.14
N PRO A 137 -2.00 -11.95 11.48
CA PRO A 137 -1.07 -11.73 12.58
C PRO A 137 -0.19 -10.50 12.31
N ILE A 138 -0.09 -9.58 13.28
CA ILE A 138 0.57 -8.27 13.10
C ILE A 138 2.05 -8.36 12.67
N ALA A 139 2.73 -9.46 12.98
CA ALA A 139 4.11 -9.74 12.55
C ALA A 139 4.21 -10.27 11.10
N SER A 140 3.09 -10.74 10.53
CA SER A 140 2.93 -11.19 9.14
C SER A 140 2.39 -10.08 8.22
N VAL A 141 2.47 -8.82 8.63
CA VAL A 141 2.05 -7.66 7.82
C VAL A 141 3.22 -6.69 7.71
N ILE A 142 3.89 -6.69 6.55
CA ILE A 142 4.86 -5.65 6.19
C ILE A 142 4.10 -4.42 5.71
N VAL A 143 4.49 -3.25 6.21
CA VAL A 143 4.01 -1.95 5.76
C VAL A 143 5.20 -1.15 5.27
N LEU A 144 5.08 -0.56 4.08
CA LEU A 144 6.09 0.29 3.44
C LEU A 144 5.51 1.69 3.21
N THR A 145 6.00 2.70 3.94
CA THR A 145 5.53 4.10 3.82
C THR A 145 6.65 5.09 4.16
N GLU A 146 6.50 6.33 3.72
CA GLU A 146 7.46 7.42 4.03
C GLU A 146 7.43 7.89 5.50
N ASP A 147 6.57 7.30 6.35
CA ASP A 147 6.54 7.53 7.81
C ASP A 147 7.24 6.41 8.62
N GLU A 148 7.62 5.30 7.98
CA GLU A 148 8.40 4.26 8.64
C GLU A 148 9.84 4.72 8.91
N LYS A 149 10.31 4.48 10.13
CA LYS A 149 11.67 4.87 10.59
C LYS A 149 12.74 3.82 10.31
N ASP A 150 12.30 2.63 9.94
CA ASP A 150 13.15 1.50 9.58
C ASP A 150 13.57 1.66 8.11
N PRO A 151 14.86 1.80 7.77
CA PRO A 151 15.31 1.98 6.40
C PRO A 151 14.89 0.84 5.46
N TYR A 152 14.61 -0.36 5.98
CA TYR A 152 14.13 -1.50 5.19
C TYR A 152 12.61 -1.48 4.96
N LYS A 153 11.90 -0.49 5.52
CA LYS A 153 10.47 -0.25 5.33
C LYS A 153 10.15 1.08 4.63
N TYR A 154 11.17 1.87 4.28
CA TYR A 154 10.97 2.99 3.37
C TYR A 154 10.62 2.44 1.97
N PRO A 155 9.65 2.99 1.21
CA PRO A 155 9.10 2.37 0.00
C PRO A 155 9.99 2.56 -1.26
N THR A 156 11.26 2.17 -1.14
CA THR A 156 12.22 2.11 -2.25
C THR A 156 11.97 0.90 -3.14
N LYS A 157 12.45 0.94 -4.38
CA LYS A 157 12.37 -0.18 -5.33
C LYS A 157 12.97 -1.45 -4.74
N ALA A 158 14.13 -1.34 -4.09
CA ALA A 158 14.80 -2.46 -3.45
C ALA A 158 13.98 -3.09 -2.30
N ASN A 159 13.35 -2.26 -1.46
CA ASN A 159 12.54 -2.73 -0.33
C ASN A 159 11.21 -3.34 -0.79
N ILE A 160 10.52 -2.72 -1.76
CA ILE A 160 9.27 -3.26 -2.32
C ILE A 160 9.53 -4.64 -2.94
N ARG A 161 10.55 -4.78 -3.80
CA ARG A 161 10.93 -6.08 -4.39
C ARG A 161 11.30 -7.13 -3.33
N SER A 162 11.93 -6.71 -2.24
CA SER A 162 12.30 -7.62 -1.14
C SER A 162 11.08 -8.07 -0.32
N ALA A 163 10.12 -7.17 -0.08
CA ALA A 163 8.86 -7.49 0.59
C ALA A 163 7.96 -8.41 -0.27
N LEU A 164 7.89 -8.17 -1.59
CA LEU A 164 7.17 -9.02 -2.53
C LEU A 164 7.73 -10.46 -2.53
N ARG A 165 9.05 -10.63 -2.61
CA ARG A 165 9.71 -11.96 -2.48
C ARG A 165 9.44 -12.62 -1.13
N TRP A 166 9.32 -11.85 -0.06
CA TRP A 166 8.96 -12.36 1.26
C TRP A 166 7.49 -12.83 1.33
N LEU A 167 6.57 -12.13 0.67
CA LEU A 167 5.14 -12.44 0.68
C LEU A 167 4.88 -13.90 0.26
N VAL A 168 5.54 -14.34 -0.82
CA VAL A 168 5.44 -15.73 -1.33
C VAL A 168 6.46 -16.72 -0.73
N HIS A 169 7.40 -16.26 0.11
CA HIS A 169 8.51 -17.10 0.58
C HIS A 169 7.99 -18.31 1.39
N GLY A 170 8.27 -19.53 0.91
CA GLY A 170 7.86 -20.76 1.59
C GLY A 170 6.34 -20.99 1.69
N CYS A 171 5.55 -20.39 0.79
CA CYS A 171 4.10 -20.58 0.70
C CYS A 171 3.65 -22.05 0.65
N ARG A 172 2.50 -22.34 1.27
CA ARG A 172 1.91 -23.68 1.36
C ARG A 172 0.39 -23.64 1.21
N SER A 173 -0.19 -24.74 0.74
CA SER A 173 -1.64 -24.87 0.54
C SER A 173 -2.45 -24.45 1.77
N GLY A 174 -3.40 -23.52 1.57
CA GLY A 174 -4.18 -22.85 2.60
C GLY A 174 -3.54 -21.58 3.17
N ASP A 175 -2.48 -21.03 2.57
CA ASP A 175 -2.02 -19.65 2.83
C ASP A 175 -2.91 -18.63 2.08
N SER A 176 -3.15 -17.48 2.72
CA SER A 176 -3.83 -16.30 2.15
C SER A 176 -2.87 -15.11 2.16
N LEU A 177 -2.69 -14.50 1.00
CA LEU A 177 -1.72 -13.44 0.74
C LEU A 177 -2.45 -12.17 0.28
N VAL A 178 -2.06 -11.01 0.81
CA VAL A 178 -2.53 -9.71 0.31
C VAL A 178 -1.36 -8.84 -0.13
N PHE A 179 -1.43 -8.31 -1.34
CA PHE A 179 -0.60 -7.20 -1.78
C PHE A 179 -1.49 -5.97 -1.95
N HIS A 180 -1.23 -4.91 -1.18
CA HIS A 180 -1.88 -3.61 -1.35
C HIS A 180 -0.85 -2.58 -1.76
N TYR A 181 -1.23 -1.75 -2.73
CA TYR A 181 -0.46 -0.58 -3.13
C TYR A 181 -1.41 0.60 -3.31
N SER A 182 -1.06 1.75 -2.73
CA SER A 182 -1.61 3.05 -3.09
C SER A 182 -0.45 4.01 -3.41
N GLY A 183 -0.57 4.74 -4.52
CA GLY A 183 0.46 5.64 -5.02
C GLY A 183 0.33 5.88 -6.52
N HIS A 184 1.40 6.38 -7.16
CA HIS A 184 1.43 6.51 -8.62
C HIS A 184 1.67 5.16 -9.27
N GLY A 185 0.81 4.85 -10.25
CA GLY A 185 1.15 3.99 -11.37
C GLY A 185 1.76 4.81 -12.50
N ALA A 186 2.11 4.16 -13.60
CA ALA A 186 2.30 4.75 -14.92
C ALA A 186 2.33 3.64 -15.98
N GLN A 187 1.72 3.88 -17.14
CA GLN A 187 1.96 3.05 -18.32
C GLN A 187 3.37 3.30 -18.90
N VAL A 188 3.96 2.24 -19.44
CA VAL A 188 5.20 2.19 -20.22
C VAL A 188 4.84 1.53 -21.54
N ARG A 189 5.57 1.80 -22.63
CA ARG A 189 5.30 1.14 -23.91
C ARG A 189 5.94 -0.25 -23.94
N ASP A 190 5.13 -1.25 -24.26
CA ASP A 190 5.51 -2.65 -24.45
C ASP A 190 6.64 -2.81 -25.48
N ARG A 191 7.50 -3.80 -25.22
CA ARG A 191 8.73 -4.11 -25.94
C ARG A 191 8.86 -5.56 -26.37
N ASP A 192 8.06 -6.50 -25.85
CA ASP A 192 8.09 -7.91 -26.26
C ASP A 192 6.76 -8.43 -26.86
N GLY A 193 5.67 -7.69 -26.72
CA GLY A 193 4.43 -7.89 -27.46
C GLY A 193 3.47 -8.87 -26.77
N ASP A 194 3.41 -8.84 -25.43
CA ASP A 194 2.51 -9.68 -24.65
C ASP A 194 1.24 -8.98 -24.16
N GLU A 195 1.15 -7.64 -24.29
CA GLU A 195 -0.02 -6.85 -23.91
C GLU A 195 -0.92 -6.46 -25.10
N ILE A 196 -2.23 -6.38 -24.83
CA ILE A 196 -3.27 -6.19 -25.86
C ILE A 196 -3.38 -4.74 -26.36
N ASP A 197 -3.11 -3.76 -25.50
CA ASP A 197 -3.05 -2.34 -25.87
C ASP A 197 -1.61 -1.84 -26.15
N GLY A 198 -0.62 -2.71 -25.96
CA GLY A 198 0.81 -2.44 -26.15
C GLY A 198 1.47 -1.58 -25.07
N HIS A 199 0.96 -1.61 -23.82
CA HIS A 199 1.54 -0.84 -22.72
C HIS A 199 1.62 -1.61 -21.38
N ASP A 200 2.83 -1.96 -20.93
CA ASP A 200 3.07 -2.42 -19.55
C ASP A 200 2.59 -1.38 -18.52
N GLU A 201 1.89 -1.84 -17.48
CA GLU A 201 1.70 -1.05 -16.27
C GLU A 201 2.91 -1.12 -15.35
N SER A 202 3.11 -0.04 -14.59
CA SER A 202 4.23 0.03 -13.67
C SER A 202 3.91 0.81 -12.40
N LEU A 203 4.32 0.26 -11.26
CA LEU A 203 4.29 0.96 -9.97
C LEU A 203 5.50 1.89 -9.88
N CYS A 204 5.31 3.06 -9.27
CA CYS A 204 6.38 4.03 -9.00
C CYS A 204 6.83 3.99 -7.53
N PRO A 205 7.93 3.29 -7.18
CA PRO A 205 8.61 3.45 -5.89
C PRO A 205 8.95 4.91 -5.56
N VAL A 206 9.28 5.22 -4.30
CA VAL A 206 9.66 6.60 -3.92
C VAL A 206 10.93 7.10 -4.63
N ASP A 207 11.78 6.18 -5.08
CA ASP A 207 13.04 6.38 -5.80
C ASP A 207 12.93 6.14 -7.32
N TYR A 208 11.71 6.10 -7.88
CA TYR A 208 11.45 5.74 -9.29
C TYR A 208 12.19 6.61 -10.33
N GLU A 209 12.55 7.84 -10.00
CA GLU A 209 13.30 8.75 -10.89
C GLU A 209 14.77 8.36 -11.05
N THR A 210 15.31 7.55 -10.12
CA THR A 210 16.72 7.10 -10.12
C THR A 210 16.86 5.60 -10.34
N GLU A 211 16.03 4.79 -9.68
CA GLU A 211 16.06 3.32 -9.77
C GLU A 211 15.05 2.76 -10.81
N GLY A 212 14.24 3.62 -11.42
CA GLY A 212 13.18 3.27 -12.35
C GLY A 212 11.92 2.69 -11.67
N ARG A 213 10.89 2.41 -12.46
CA ARG A 213 9.62 1.84 -12.00
C ARG A 213 9.72 0.31 -11.81
N ILE A 214 8.70 -0.31 -11.22
CA ILE A 214 8.54 -1.78 -11.16
C ILE A 214 7.40 -2.13 -12.14
N LEU A 215 7.70 -2.95 -13.15
CA LEU A 215 6.69 -3.42 -14.12
C LEU A 215 5.78 -4.49 -13.50
N ASP A 216 4.55 -4.56 -13.98
CA ASP A 216 3.60 -5.65 -13.80
C ASP A 216 4.18 -7.07 -14.03
N ASP A 217 4.91 -7.35 -15.13
CA ASP A 217 5.57 -8.66 -15.33
C ASP A 217 6.62 -8.94 -14.24
N GLU A 218 7.30 -7.90 -13.72
CA GLU A 218 8.20 -8.08 -12.58
C GLU A 218 7.44 -8.45 -11.28
N ILE A 219 6.20 -7.97 -11.15
CA ILE A 219 5.30 -8.30 -10.03
C ILE A 219 4.72 -9.70 -10.22
N ASN A 220 4.23 -10.04 -11.42
CA ASN A 220 3.71 -11.36 -11.78
C ASN A 220 4.74 -12.45 -11.55
N SER A 221 5.92 -12.29 -12.15
CA SER A 221 7.04 -13.23 -11.99
C SER A 221 7.52 -13.36 -10.53
N THR A 222 7.33 -12.32 -9.71
CA THR A 222 7.69 -12.34 -8.27
C THR A 222 6.60 -12.92 -7.36
N ILE A 223 5.31 -12.65 -7.58
CA ILE A 223 4.22 -13.02 -6.64
C ILE A 223 3.03 -13.79 -7.22
N VAL A 224 2.80 -13.83 -8.54
CA VAL A 224 1.70 -14.59 -9.17
C VAL A 224 2.19 -15.93 -9.69
N ARG A 225 3.20 -15.90 -10.58
CA ARG A 225 3.82 -17.07 -11.20
C ARG A 225 4.24 -18.15 -10.20
N PRO A 226 4.85 -17.85 -9.04
CA PRO A 226 5.29 -18.88 -8.08
C PRO A 226 4.19 -19.41 -7.12
N LEU A 227 2.93 -18.97 -7.20
CA LEU A 227 1.89 -19.40 -6.25
C LEU A 227 1.56 -20.91 -6.36
N PRO A 228 1.80 -21.73 -5.32
CA PRO A 228 1.57 -23.18 -5.37
C PRO A 228 0.11 -23.56 -5.06
N PRO A 229 -0.29 -24.83 -5.30
CA PRO A 229 -1.69 -25.26 -5.21
C PRO A 229 -2.39 -24.95 -3.88
N GLY A 230 -3.55 -24.29 -3.99
CA GLY A 230 -4.38 -23.90 -2.84
C GLY A 230 -3.85 -22.72 -2.01
N VAL A 231 -2.86 -21.98 -2.52
CA VAL A 231 -2.54 -20.62 -2.02
C VAL A 231 -3.42 -19.61 -2.73
N ILE A 232 -3.87 -18.59 -2.01
CA ILE A 232 -4.68 -17.49 -2.58
C ILE A 232 -3.92 -16.17 -2.43
N LEU A 233 -3.92 -15.35 -3.49
CA LEU A 233 -3.39 -13.98 -3.51
C LEU A 233 -4.49 -12.98 -3.91
N HIS A 234 -4.59 -11.88 -3.17
CA HIS A 234 -5.36 -10.69 -3.52
C HIS A 234 -4.45 -9.48 -3.71
N GLY A 235 -4.40 -8.95 -4.93
CA GLY A 235 -3.94 -7.59 -5.22
C GLY A 235 -5.06 -6.58 -5.01
N ILE A 236 -4.78 -5.47 -4.32
CA ILE A 236 -5.65 -4.29 -4.26
C ILE A 236 -4.79 -3.07 -4.60
N ILE A 237 -5.01 -2.48 -5.78
CA ILE A 237 -4.08 -1.53 -6.41
C ILE A 237 -4.80 -0.21 -6.73
N ASP A 238 -4.58 0.80 -5.89
CA ASP A 238 -5.24 2.12 -5.91
C ASP A 238 -4.29 3.16 -6.55
N THR A 239 -4.41 3.40 -7.86
CA THR A 239 -3.53 4.32 -8.61
C THR A 239 -4.26 5.10 -9.69
N CYS A 240 -3.60 6.11 -10.28
CA CYS A 240 -4.14 6.98 -11.34
C CYS A 240 -4.29 6.33 -12.72
N PHE A 241 -3.96 5.05 -12.89
CA PHE A 241 -3.90 4.40 -14.21
C PHE A 241 -4.77 3.15 -14.20
N SER A 242 -5.66 3.05 -15.18
CA SER A 242 -6.37 1.83 -15.53
C SER A 242 -5.39 0.75 -16.00
N GLY A 243 -5.64 -0.51 -15.63
CA GLY A 243 -4.71 -1.59 -15.91
C GLY A 243 -4.78 -2.82 -15.02
N THR A 244 -4.01 -3.83 -15.40
CA THR A 244 -3.79 -5.14 -14.77
C THR A 244 -2.40 -5.28 -14.12
N PHE A 245 -2.06 -4.43 -13.14
CA PHE A 245 -0.81 -4.44 -12.33
C PHE A 245 -0.32 -5.77 -11.67
N LEU A 246 -1.02 -6.89 -11.84
CA LEU A 246 -0.56 -8.24 -11.46
C LEU A 246 -0.30 -9.15 -12.68
N ASP A 247 -0.48 -8.63 -13.89
CA ASP A 247 -0.58 -9.36 -15.16
C ASP A 247 -1.44 -10.63 -15.02
N LEU A 248 -2.78 -10.49 -15.07
CA LEU A 248 -3.69 -11.61 -14.84
C LEU A 248 -4.52 -11.95 -16.09
N PRO A 249 -4.53 -13.23 -16.51
CA PRO A 249 -4.96 -13.65 -17.85
C PRO A 249 -6.46 -13.48 -18.12
N PHE A 250 -7.29 -13.24 -17.11
CA PHE A 250 -8.72 -13.00 -17.29
C PHE A 250 -9.13 -11.69 -16.64
N LEU A 251 -9.57 -10.74 -17.46
CA LEU A 251 -10.16 -9.47 -17.02
C LEU A 251 -11.69 -9.60 -16.99
N CYS A 252 -12.33 -9.17 -15.91
CA CYS A 252 -13.78 -9.18 -15.79
C CYS A 252 -14.36 -7.81 -16.14
N ARG A 253 -15.01 -7.69 -17.31
CA ARG A 253 -15.75 -6.49 -17.69
C ARG A 253 -17.23 -6.61 -17.34
N ILE A 254 -17.84 -5.49 -16.98
CA ILE A 254 -19.29 -5.35 -16.80
C ILE A 254 -19.84 -4.66 -18.04
N ASN A 255 -20.87 -5.22 -18.68
CA ASN A 255 -21.52 -4.57 -19.81
C ASN A 255 -22.61 -3.57 -19.37
N ARG A 256 -23.10 -2.73 -20.29
CA ARG A 256 -24.13 -1.70 -20.01
C ARG A 256 -25.47 -2.24 -19.47
N ALA A 257 -25.70 -3.55 -19.52
CA ALA A 257 -26.88 -4.21 -18.97
C ALA A 257 -26.61 -4.92 -17.62
N GLY A 258 -25.43 -4.69 -17.01
CA GLY A 258 -25.06 -5.22 -15.69
C GLY A 258 -24.52 -6.65 -15.69
N TYR A 259 -24.34 -7.29 -16.85
CA TYR A 259 -23.78 -8.64 -16.93
C TYR A 259 -22.26 -8.61 -16.92
N PHE A 260 -21.68 -9.50 -16.12
CA PHE A 260 -20.25 -9.72 -16.02
C PHE A 260 -19.78 -10.69 -17.10
N LYS A 261 -18.64 -10.38 -17.73
CA LYS A 261 -18.00 -11.20 -18.78
C LYS A 261 -16.50 -11.28 -18.49
N TRP A 262 -15.96 -12.49 -18.48
CA TRP A 262 -14.51 -12.70 -18.52
C TRP A 262 -13.98 -12.55 -19.95
N GLU A 263 -12.88 -11.82 -20.08
CA GLU A 263 -12.15 -11.61 -21.32
C GLU A 263 -10.72 -12.12 -21.13
N ASP A 264 -10.32 -13.06 -21.98
CA ASP A 264 -8.97 -13.65 -21.98
C ASP A 264 -7.97 -12.63 -22.55
N GLN A 265 -6.99 -12.20 -21.74
CA GLN A 265 -5.98 -11.21 -22.13
C GLN A 265 -4.70 -11.86 -22.69
N ARG A 266 -4.62 -13.19 -22.79
CA ARG A 266 -3.39 -13.89 -23.17
C ARG A 266 -3.13 -13.82 -24.67
N ILE A 267 -2.04 -13.16 -25.08
CA ILE A 267 -1.53 -13.23 -26.46
C ILE A 267 -0.44 -14.30 -26.61
N ARG A 268 0.65 -14.20 -25.84
CA ARG A 268 1.89 -14.99 -26.06
C ARG A 268 2.59 -15.45 -24.78
N ALA A 269 2.69 -14.60 -23.76
CA ALA A 269 3.38 -14.93 -22.53
C ALA A 269 2.57 -15.85 -21.59
N TYR A 270 3.26 -16.43 -20.61
CA TYR A 270 2.64 -17.20 -19.54
C TYR A 270 2.32 -16.30 -18.35
N LYS A 271 1.10 -15.75 -18.37
CA LYS A 271 0.54 -14.84 -17.36
C LYS A 271 -0.05 -15.59 -16.13
N GLY A 272 0.20 -16.91 -16.02
CA GLY A 272 -0.47 -17.83 -15.08
C GLY A 272 0.28 -18.14 -13.77
N THR A 273 -0.35 -18.93 -12.91
CA THR A 273 0.14 -19.34 -11.57
C THR A 273 0.64 -20.79 -11.55
N SER A 274 1.55 -21.12 -10.62
CA SER A 274 1.97 -22.51 -10.32
C SER A 274 0.90 -23.35 -9.59
N GLY A 275 -0.39 -23.11 -9.87
CA GLY A 275 -1.55 -23.83 -9.33
C GLY A 275 -2.28 -23.16 -8.16
N GLY A 276 -1.76 -22.06 -7.61
CA GLY A 276 -2.51 -21.18 -6.70
C GLY A 276 -3.50 -20.29 -7.44
N THR A 277 -4.38 -19.58 -6.72
CA THR A 277 -5.34 -18.64 -7.30
C THR A 277 -4.93 -17.20 -7.01
N ALA A 278 -4.94 -16.35 -8.04
CA ALA A 278 -4.72 -14.92 -7.89
C ALA A 278 -5.96 -14.11 -8.31
N PHE A 279 -6.20 -13.01 -7.61
CA PHE A 279 -7.19 -11.98 -7.95
C PHE A 279 -6.53 -10.62 -7.86
N SER A 280 -6.84 -9.70 -8.77
CA SER A 280 -6.49 -8.28 -8.63
C SER A 280 -7.76 -7.45 -8.66
N ILE A 281 -7.82 -6.42 -7.81
CA ILE A 281 -8.80 -5.35 -7.88
C ILE A 281 -8.03 -4.04 -8.05
N SER A 282 -8.15 -3.42 -9.21
CA SER A 282 -7.46 -2.19 -9.58
C SER A 282 -8.43 -1.03 -9.79
N ALA A 283 -7.91 0.20 -9.66
CA ALA A 283 -8.62 1.41 -10.05
C ALA A 283 -8.53 1.62 -11.57
N CYS A 284 -9.66 1.94 -12.19
CA CYS A 284 -9.73 2.45 -13.56
C CYS A 284 -10.09 3.93 -13.51
N ASP A 285 -9.14 4.81 -13.78
CA ASP A 285 -9.40 6.20 -14.14
C ASP A 285 -8.97 6.38 -15.60
N ASP A 286 -9.91 6.77 -16.45
CA ASP A 286 -9.65 6.96 -17.88
C ASP A 286 -8.90 8.28 -18.14
N HIS A 287 -8.99 9.29 -17.25
CA HIS A 287 -8.50 10.66 -17.51
C HIS A 287 -7.74 11.32 -16.32
N GLN A 288 -6.53 10.84 -16.07
CA GLN A 288 -5.38 11.57 -15.47
C GLN A 288 -5.49 12.09 -14.01
N SER A 289 -6.52 11.78 -13.22
CA SER A 289 -6.61 12.29 -11.84
C SER A 289 -7.44 11.40 -10.89
N SER A 290 -6.87 10.30 -10.41
CA SER A 290 -7.35 9.63 -9.18
C SER A 290 -7.15 10.55 -7.96
N GLY A 291 -8.09 11.46 -7.74
CA GLY A 291 -8.02 12.47 -6.70
C GLY A 291 -8.15 11.87 -5.30
N ASP A 292 -7.14 12.10 -4.46
CA ASP A 292 -7.20 11.89 -3.01
C ASP A 292 -8.49 12.48 -2.41
N THR A 293 -9.50 11.66 -2.15
CA THR A 293 -10.82 12.17 -1.79
C THR A 293 -11.01 12.26 -0.28
N THR A 294 -11.44 13.42 0.19
CA THR A 294 -11.87 13.63 1.58
C THR A 294 -13.33 13.30 1.81
N ALA A 295 -14.11 13.00 0.76
CA ALA A 295 -15.58 12.90 0.82
C ALA A 295 -16.08 11.86 1.81
N PHE A 296 -15.39 10.73 1.91
CA PHE A 296 -15.78 9.59 2.75
C PHE A 296 -15.55 9.81 4.25
N THR A 297 -14.49 10.53 4.64
CA THR A 297 -13.99 10.51 6.03
C THR A 297 -13.56 11.87 6.59
N GLY A 298 -13.45 12.91 5.75
CA GLY A 298 -12.79 14.18 6.07
C GLY A 298 -11.25 14.12 6.09
N VAL A 299 -10.65 12.98 5.73
CA VAL A 299 -9.21 12.75 5.60
C VAL A 299 -8.93 12.27 4.17
N PRO A 300 -7.84 12.72 3.50
CA PRO A 300 -7.48 12.23 2.17
C PRO A 300 -7.30 10.71 2.16
N MET A 301 -7.95 10.01 1.23
CA MET A 301 -7.97 8.56 1.11
C MET A 301 -8.35 8.14 -0.32
N GLY A 302 -7.83 7.01 -0.81
CA GLY A 302 -8.17 6.43 -2.11
C GLY A 302 -9.58 5.81 -2.13
N ALA A 303 -10.33 6.03 -3.20
CA ALA A 303 -11.73 5.61 -3.27
C ALA A 303 -11.89 4.10 -3.44
N LEU A 304 -10.95 3.44 -4.12
CA LEU A 304 -10.91 1.97 -4.23
C LEU A 304 -10.65 1.35 -2.85
N THR A 305 -9.60 1.78 -2.16
CA THR A 305 -9.21 1.24 -0.83
C THR A 305 -10.32 1.48 0.19
N TYR A 306 -10.93 2.67 0.22
CA TYR A 306 -12.05 2.96 1.11
C TYR A 306 -13.26 2.07 0.81
N SER A 307 -13.70 2.01 -0.45
CA SER A 307 -14.92 1.28 -0.82
C SER A 307 -14.78 -0.23 -0.65
N PHE A 308 -13.58 -0.79 -0.90
CA PHE A 308 -13.25 -2.19 -0.63
C PHE A 308 -13.37 -2.54 0.86
N ILE A 309 -12.65 -1.79 1.72
CA ILE A 309 -12.67 -2.00 3.18
C ILE A 309 -14.09 -1.83 3.72
N GLN A 310 -14.78 -0.75 3.34
CA GLN A 310 -16.13 -0.47 3.86
C GLN A 310 -17.15 -1.53 3.43
N THR A 311 -17.03 -2.12 2.24
CA THR A 311 -17.94 -3.19 1.80
C THR A 311 -17.69 -4.48 2.59
N LEU A 312 -16.43 -4.88 2.77
CA LEU A 312 -16.08 -6.11 3.51
C LEU A 312 -16.30 -5.99 5.03
N GLU A 313 -16.27 -4.79 5.62
CA GLU A 313 -16.71 -4.56 7.01
C GLU A 313 -18.24 -4.62 7.17
N GLN A 314 -19.03 -4.45 6.09
CA GLN A 314 -20.49 -4.34 6.14
C GLN A 314 -21.22 -5.61 5.70
N GLU A 315 -20.70 -6.37 4.73
CA GLU A 315 -21.36 -7.53 4.14
C GLU A 315 -20.58 -8.84 4.39
N THR A 316 -21.10 -9.71 5.26
CA THR A 316 -20.51 -11.05 5.50
C THR A 316 -20.95 -12.05 4.41
N LYS A 317 -20.05 -12.97 4.01
CA LYS A 317 -20.27 -13.91 2.89
C LYS A 317 -20.53 -13.20 1.55
N LEU A 318 -19.75 -12.14 1.30
CA LEU A 318 -19.76 -11.36 0.08
C LEU A 318 -19.28 -12.17 -1.13
N THR A 319 -19.94 -12.03 -2.27
CA THR A 319 -19.52 -12.60 -3.57
C THR A 319 -18.76 -11.54 -4.39
N TYR A 320 -17.89 -11.95 -5.32
CA TYR A 320 -17.09 -10.99 -6.10
C TYR A 320 -17.95 -9.99 -6.90
N GLY A 321 -19.03 -10.45 -7.52
CA GLY A 321 -19.97 -9.56 -8.23
C GLY A 321 -20.62 -8.55 -7.29
N ARG A 322 -21.02 -8.99 -6.09
CA ARG A 322 -21.59 -8.09 -5.07
C ARG A 322 -20.55 -7.11 -4.52
N LEU A 323 -19.29 -7.53 -4.34
CA LEU A 323 -18.19 -6.64 -3.95
C LEU A 323 -18.00 -5.51 -4.96
N ILE A 324 -17.82 -5.85 -6.24
CA ILE A 324 -17.57 -4.86 -7.30
C ILE A 324 -18.76 -3.89 -7.46
N MET A 325 -20.01 -4.39 -7.44
CA MET A 325 -21.19 -3.52 -7.48
C MET A 325 -21.30 -2.62 -6.25
N SER A 326 -21.07 -3.13 -5.04
CA SER A 326 -21.11 -2.30 -3.82
C SER A 326 -19.95 -1.28 -3.79
N MET A 327 -18.79 -1.58 -4.37
CA MET A 327 -17.69 -0.63 -4.55
C MET A 327 -18.05 0.47 -5.57
N GLN A 328 -18.53 0.10 -6.77
CA GLN A 328 -18.99 1.04 -7.79
C GLN A 328 -20.01 2.05 -7.23
N ASN A 329 -21.05 1.55 -6.54
CA ASN A 329 -22.07 2.40 -5.93
C ASN A 329 -21.47 3.40 -4.93
N LYS A 330 -20.60 2.94 -4.01
CA LYS A 330 -19.94 3.80 -3.01
C LYS A 330 -19.08 4.89 -3.63
N ILE A 331 -18.35 4.58 -4.71
CA ILE A 331 -17.50 5.56 -5.40
C ILE A 331 -18.39 6.60 -6.10
N GLN A 332 -19.41 6.17 -6.86
CA GLN A 332 -20.34 7.08 -7.52
C GLN A 332 -21.12 7.97 -6.53
N GLU A 333 -21.52 7.44 -5.37
CA GLU A 333 -22.18 8.22 -4.31
C GLU A 333 -21.29 9.36 -3.79
N ALA A 334 -20.00 9.09 -3.55
CA ALA A 334 -19.07 10.11 -3.08
C ALA A 334 -18.71 11.15 -4.15
N GLN A 335 -18.60 10.75 -5.42
CA GLN A 335 -18.39 11.69 -6.53
C GLN A 335 -19.59 12.64 -6.69
N LYS A 336 -20.83 12.12 -6.62
CA LYS A 336 -22.07 12.93 -6.56
C LYS A 336 -22.07 13.86 -5.34
N GLY A 337 -21.65 13.36 -4.17
CA GLY A 337 -21.54 14.12 -2.93
C GLY A 337 -20.51 15.27 -2.96
N LEU A 338 -19.51 15.22 -3.84
CA LEU A 338 -18.56 16.30 -4.09
C LEU A 338 -19.08 17.34 -5.10
N GLY A 339 -20.24 17.12 -5.72
CA GLY A 339 -20.77 17.98 -6.79
C GLY A 339 -20.08 17.78 -8.14
N LEU A 340 -19.35 16.66 -8.35
CA LEU A 340 -18.72 16.27 -9.61
C LEU A 340 -19.77 15.74 -10.61
N ASN A 341 -20.83 16.51 -10.83
CA ASN A 341 -21.95 16.16 -11.70
C ASN A 341 -21.58 16.40 -13.16
N GLY A 342 -21.05 15.37 -13.83
CA GLY A 342 -20.80 15.38 -15.28
C GLY A 342 -19.33 15.43 -15.72
N ALA A 343 -18.37 15.20 -14.82
CA ALA A 343 -17.02 14.83 -15.22
C ALA A 343 -17.00 13.35 -15.67
N ASN A 344 -16.25 13.03 -16.74
CA ASN A 344 -16.03 11.64 -17.19
C ASN A 344 -14.98 10.90 -16.34
N GLU A 345 -14.73 11.36 -15.11
CA GLU A 345 -13.66 10.93 -14.21
C GLU A 345 -14.21 9.90 -13.20
N THR A 346 -14.93 8.87 -13.67
CA THR A 346 -15.50 7.83 -12.80
C THR A 346 -14.46 6.75 -12.50
N GLN A 347 -13.90 6.73 -11.29
CA GLN A 347 -12.96 5.69 -10.84
C GLN A 347 -13.69 4.34 -10.72
N GLU A 348 -13.62 3.49 -11.74
CA GLU A 348 -14.29 2.18 -11.73
C GLU A 348 -13.37 1.07 -11.18
N PRO A 349 -13.84 0.22 -10.25
CA PRO A 349 -13.08 -0.94 -9.78
C PRO A 349 -13.08 -2.05 -10.84
N GLN A 350 -11.92 -2.33 -11.44
CA GLN A 350 -11.71 -3.49 -12.29
C GLN A 350 -11.41 -4.73 -11.44
N LEU A 351 -11.73 -5.91 -11.97
CA LEU A 351 -11.43 -7.22 -11.37
C LEU A 351 -10.73 -8.09 -12.42
N SER A 352 -9.57 -8.63 -12.10
CA SER A 352 -8.89 -9.66 -12.91
C SER A 352 -8.49 -10.88 -12.07
N SER A 353 -8.26 -12.03 -12.70
CA SER A 353 -7.94 -13.28 -12.02
C SER A 353 -7.10 -14.25 -12.86
N SER A 354 -6.44 -15.19 -12.17
CA SER A 354 -5.71 -16.31 -12.79
C SER A 354 -6.62 -17.36 -13.46
N GLU A 355 -7.92 -17.36 -13.13
CA GLU A 355 -8.93 -18.28 -13.66
C GLU A 355 -10.29 -17.57 -13.82
N PRO A 356 -11.12 -17.89 -14.83
CA PRO A 356 -12.49 -17.39 -14.89
C PRO A 356 -13.37 -18.18 -13.91
N PHE A 357 -14.32 -17.49 -13.25
CA PHE A 357 -15.23 -18.12 -12.29
C PHE A 357 -16.61 -17.45 -12.27
N ASP A 358 -17.61 -18.12 -11.71
CA ASP A 358 -18.91 -17.51 -11.46
C ASP A 358 -18.79 -16.46 -10.33
N ILE A 359 -18.80 -15.19 -10.72
CA ILE A 359 -18.67 -14.04 -9.83
C ILE A 359 -19.88 -13.85 -8.88
N HIS A 360 -21.03 -14.46 -9.18
CA HIS A 360 -22.20 -14.45 -8.32
C HIS A 360 -22.18 -15.57 -7.27
N LEU A 361 -21.37 -16.62 -7.47
CA LEU A 361 -21.24 -17.76 -6.54
C LEU A 361 -19.91 -17.80 -5.76
N LYS A 362 -18.80 -17.35 -6.36
CA LYS A 362 -17.48 -17.33 -5.70
C LYS A 362 -17.50 -16.29 -4.57
N LEU A 363 -17.28 -16.74 -3.34
CA LEU A 363 -17.15 -15.89 -2.16
C LEU A 363 -15.77 -15.24 -2.10
N VAL A 364 -15.71 -13.99 -1.64
CA VAL A 364 -14.48 -13.30 -1.31
C VAL A 364 -13.95 -13.85 0.02
N ALA A 365 -12.78 -14.49 -0.01
CA ALA A 365 -12.16 -15.13 1.15
C ALA A 365 -10.69 -14.70 1.26
N ILE A 366 -10.40 -13.88 2.27
CA ILE A 366 -9.11 -13.21 2.54
C ILE A 366 -8.68 -13.52 3.98
#